data_AF-A0A4Y7RAN8-F1
#
_entry.id   AF-A0A4Y7RAN8-F1
#
_cell.length_a   1.000
_cell.length_b   1.000
_cell.length_c   1.000
_cell.angle_alpha   90.00
_cell.angle_beta   90.00
_cell.angle_gamma   90.00
#
_symmetry.space_group_name_H-M   'P 1'
#
loop_
_entity.id
_entity.type
_entity.pdbx_description
1 polymer ?
#
loop_
_entity_poly.entity_id
_entity_poly.type
_entity_poly.pdbx_seq_one_letter_code
_entity_poly.pdbx_strand_id
1 'polypeptide(L)'
;MLCNLIIEGVSGFGSKSLIINDKSLKRRLIRYALSKHGYEIVGEIRKGYEAVSLYNECRPDLVAIDISMHQYYQGAMVIFLIDSKARNIILEDTKNQDLNIKVLEPGEMDYEVKPPDDNQFLEAI
;
A
#
# COMPACT_ATOMS: atom_id res chain seq x y z
N MET A 1 -16.61 14.71 10.12
CA MET A 1 -16.91 13.90 8.93
C MET A 1 -16.01 12.68 9.01
N LEU A 2 -16.55 11.58 9.55
CA LEU A 2 -15.80 10.34 9.75
C LEU A 2 -15.74 9.63 8.40
N CYS A 3 -14.55 9.51 7.84
CA CYS A 3 -14.32 8.69 6.64
C CYS A 3 -14.55 7.23 7.06
N ASN A 4 -15.65 6.63 6.60
CA ASN A 4 -15.97 5.23 6.88
C ASN A 4 -15.12 4.35 5.97
N LEU A 5 -13.97 3.91 6.46
CA LEU A 5 -13.16 2.91 5.77
C LEU A 5 -13.79 1.53 6.00
N ILE A 6 -14.40 0.97 4.96
CA ILE A 6 -14.96 -0.39 5.00
C ILE A 6 -13.98 -1.32 4.30
N ILE A 7 -13.30 -2.17 5.07
CA ILE A 7 -12.49 -3.27 4.56
C ILE A 7 -13.39 -4.51 4.62
N GLU A 8 -14.13 -4.79 3.55
CA GLU A 8 -14.95 -6.00 3.48
C GLU A 8 -14.11 -7.22 3.12
N GLY A 9 -14.30 -8.34 3.83
CA GLY A 9 -13.71 -9.63 3.47
C GLY A 9 -12.24 -9.85 3.88
N VAL A 10 -11.57 -8.89 4.52
CA VAL A 10 -10.16 -9.02 4.91
C VAL A 10 -10.01 -9.04 6.45
N SER A 11 -9.81 -10.23 7.03
CA SER A 11 -9.43 -10.40 8.44
C SER A 11 -7.94 -10.72 8.53
N GLY A 12 -7.19 -9.98 9.35
CA GLY A 12 -5.72 -10.07 9.39
C GLY A 12 -5.15 -10.27 10.78
N PHE A 13 -5.85 -10.96 11.68
CA PHE A 13 -5.39 -11.14 13.06
C PHE A 13 -3.98 -11.75 13.09
N GLY A 14 -3.00 -11.00 13.60
CA GLY A 14 -1.59 -11.41 13.64
C GLY A 14 -0.84 -11.31 12.31
N SER A 15 -1.44 -10.71 11.28
CA SER A 15 -0.80 -10.44 9.99
C SER A 15 -0.09 -9.08 10.01
N LYS A 16 1.11 -9.03 9.44
CA LYS A 16 1.93 -7.83 9.34
C LYS A 16 1.52 -6.99 8.14
N SER A 17 1.50 -5.68 8.31
CA SER A 17 1.08 -4.71 7.30
C SER A 17 2.10 -3.60 7.12
N LEU A 18 2.34 -3.26 5.84
CA LEU A 18 3.11 -2.10 5.43
C LEU A 18 2.18 -1.04 4.84
N ILE A 19 2.34 0.23 5.22
CA ILE A 19 1.53 1.34 4.68
C ILE A 19 2.40 2.27 3.84
N ILE A 20 1.97 2.60 2.63
CA ILE A 20 2.64 3.52 1.71
C ILE A 20 1.68 4.67 1.40
N ASN A 21 1.95 5.84 1.99
CA ASN A 21 1.12 7.05 1.85
C ASN A 21 1.92 8.33 2.18
N ASP A 22 1.89 9.36 1.31
CA ASP A 22 2.63 10.62 1.52
C ASP A 22 2.00 11.53 2.58
N LYS A 23 0.69 11.38 2.84
CA LYS A 23 -0.08 12.20 3.80
C LYS A 23 -0.18 11.56 5.19
N SER A 24 0.29 12.29 6.20
CA SER A 24 0.27 11.84 7.60
C SER A 24 -1.13 11.60 8.16
N LEU A 25 -2.13 12.40 7.74
CA LEU A 25 -3.52 12.21 8.15
C LEU A 25 -4.08 10.90 7.60
N LYS A 26 -3.87 10.61 6.31
CA LYS A 26 -4.33 9.36 5.69
C LYS A 26 -3.66 8.14 6.32
N ARG A 27 -2.34 8.16 6.58
CA ARG A 27 -1.67 7.07 7.30
C ARG A 27 -2.31 6.75 8.65
N ARG A 28 -2.72 7.77 9.41
CA ARG A 28 -3.44 7.55 10.69
C ARG A 28 -4.79 6.86 10.49
N LEU A 29 -5.53 7.22 9.45
CA LEU A 29 -6.82 6.59 9.13
C LEU A 29 -6.64 5.14 8.68
N ILE A 30 -5.69 4.89 7.80
CA ILE A 30 -5.34 3.55 7.30
C ILE A 30 -4.90 2.65 8.46
N ARG A 31 -3.96 3.15 9.29
CA ARG A 31 -3.49 2.45 10.49
C ARG A 31 -4.65 2.11 11.42
N TYR A 32 -5.50 3.09 11.73
CA TYR A 32 -6.66 2.86 12.59
C TYR A 32 -7.55 1.74 12.05
N ALA A 33 -7.86 1.77 10.76
CA ALA A 33 -8.71 0.77 10.15
C ALA A 33 -8.05 -0.62 10.09
N LEU A 34 -6.79 -0.72 9.67
CA LEU A 34 -6.07 -2.00 9.61
C LEU A 34 -5.92 -2.62 11.01
N SER A 35 -5.53 -1.82 12.00
CA SER A 35 -5.41 -2.30 13.39
C SER A 35 -6.76 -2.74 13.96
N LYS A 36 -7.87 -2.07 13.62
CA LYS A 36 -9.22 -2.51 13.99
C LYS A 36 -9.58 -3.90 13.43
N HIS A 37 -8.97 -4.30 12.32
CA HIS A 37 -9.15 -5.61 11.69
C HIS A 37 -8.04 -6.62 12.04
N GLY A 38 -7.20 -6.30 13.03
CA GLY A 38 -6.22 -7.22 13.61
C GLY A 38 -4.83 -7.20 12.97
N TYR A 39 -4.59 -6.29 12.01
CA TYR A 39 -3.27 -6.12 11.39
C TYR A 39 -2.29 -5.37 12.31
N GLU A 40 -1.06 -5.86 12.34
CA GLU A 40 0.08 -5.18 12.95
C GLU A 40 0.76 -4.27 11.91
N ILE A 41 0.93 -2.99 12.21
CA ILE A 41 1.66 -2.09 11.29
C ILE A 41 3.15 -2.21 11.58
N VAL A 42 3.89 -2.82 10.65
CA VAL A 42 5.33 -3.07 10.76
C VAL A 42 6.18 -2.03 10.05
N GLY A 43 5.58 -1.17 9.24
CA GLY A 43 6.28 -0.09 8.57
C GLY A 43 5.33 0.95 7.96
N GLU A 44 5.84 2.17 7.83
CA GLU A 44 5.17 3.27 7.16
C GLU A 44 6.14 4.01 6.25
N ILE A 45 5.74 4.18 4.99
CA ILE A 45 6.57 4.76 3.94
C ILE A 45 5.86 5.94 3.33
N ARG A 46 6.63 6.99 3.03
CA ARG A 46 6.12 8.23 2.44
C ARG A 46 6.35 8.33 0.94
N LYS A 47 7.29 7.55 0.39
CA LYS A 47 7.74 7.63 -0.99
C LYS A 47 8.05 6.24 -1.54
N GLY A 48 7.76 6.00 -2.82
CA GLY A 48 7.84 4.67 -3.43
C GLY A 48 9.22 4.01 -3.42
N TYR A 49 10.33 4.77 -3.48
CA TYR A 49 11.67 4.16 -3.58
C TYR A 49 12.07 3.39 -2.31
N GLU A 50 11.53 3.75 -1.13
CA GLU A 50 11.83 3.04 0.13
C GLU A 50 11.02 1.73 0.26
N ALA A 51 10.04 1.51 -0.64
CA ALA A 51 9.05 0.45 -0.55
C ALA A 51 9.65 -0.95 -0.57
N VAL A 52 10.53 -1.22 -1.53
CA VAL A 52 11.14 -2.54 -1.72
C VAL A 52 12.06 -2.90 -0.56
N SER A 53 12.90 -1.96 -0.11
CA SER A 53 13.81 -2.18 1.02
C SER A 53 13.02 -2.58 2.27
N LEU A 54 12.01 -1.79 2.64
CA LEU A 54 11.24 -2.07 3.85
C LEU A 54 10.30 -3.27 3.70
N TYR A 55 9.81 -3.55 2.49
CA TYR A 55 9.08 -4.80 2.21
C TYR A 55 9.95 -6.03 2.48
N ASN A 56 11.19 -6.02 2.00
CA ASN A 56 12.15 -7.11 2.20
C ASN A 56 12.56 -7.28 3.67
N GLU A 57 12.71 -6.17 4.40
CA GLU A 57 13.04 -6.17 5.83
C GLU A 57 11.87 -6.66 6.70
N CYS A 58 10.69 -6.05 6.54
CA CYS A 58 9.55 -6.31 7.40
C CYS A 58 8.78 -7.59 7.03
N ARG A 59 8.91 -8.07 5.80
CA ARG A 59 8.16 -9.22 5.24
C ARG A 59 6.67 -9.13 5.58
N PRO A 60 5.97 -8.08 5.15
CA PRO A 60 4.56 -7.89 5.48
C PRO A 60 3.69 -8.91 4.73
N ASP A 61 2.56 -9.27 5.35
CA ASP A 61 1.53 -10.12 4.74
C ASP A 61 0.55 -9.32 3.87
N LEU A 62 0.54 -8.00 4.04
CA LEU A 62 -0.30 -7.04 3.33
C LEU A 62 0.47 -5.73 3.11
N VAL A 63 0.43 -5.20 1.89
CA VAL A 63 0.87 -3.82 1.60
C VAL A 63 -0.33 -2.96 1.23
N ALA A 64 -0.53 -1.87 1.97
CA ALA A 64 -1.55 -0.87 1.68
C ALA A 64 -0.91 0.32 0.94
N ILE A 65 -1.26 0.52 -0.33
CA ILE A 65 -0.67 1.52 -1.22
C ILE A 65 -1.71 2.57 -1.57
N ASP A 66 -1.44 3.84 -1.25
CA ASP A 66 -2.24 4.95 -1.76
C ASP A 66 -1.77 5.36 -3.17
N ILE A 67 -2.58 5.06 -4.18
CA ILE A 67 -2.24 5.39 -5.56
C ILE A 67 -2.60 6.84 -5.94
N SER A 68 -3.31 7.57 -5.06
CA SER A 68 -3.48 9.03 -5.21
C SER A 68 -2.15 9.78 -5.04
N MET A 69 -1.09 9.08 -4.57
CA MET A 69 0.28 9.56 -4.50
C MET A 69 0.96 9.68 -5.89
N HIS A 70 0.33 10.31 -6.87
CA HIS A 70 0.87 10.71 -8.18
C HIS A 70 2.22 10.05 -8.59
N GLN A 71 3.36 10.71 -8.40
CA GLN A 71 4.67 10.21 -8.86
C GLN A 71 5.29 9.12 -7.96
N TYR A 72 4.76 8.89 -6.78
CA TYR A 72 5.40 8.07 -5.76
C TYR A 72 4.83 6.65 -5.66
N TYR A 73 3.62 6.38 -6.16
CA TYR A 73 3.03 5.04 -6.05
C TYR A 73 3.73 4.03 -6.97
N GLN A 74 4.27 4.46 -8.12
CA GLN A 74 4.91 3.59 -9.11
C GLN A 74 6.14 2.86 -8.54
N GLY A 75 6.94 3.53 -7.71
CA GLY A 75 8.04 2.88 -7.00
C GLY A 75 7.56 1.79 -6.03
N ALA A 76 6.39 1.97 -5.40
CA ALA A 76 5.79 0.95 -4.58
C ALA A 76 5.24 -0.24 -5.39
N MET A 77 4.79 0.01 -6.63
CA MET A 77 4.33 -1.04 -7.53
C MET A 77 5.45 -2.01 -7.96
N VAL A 78 6.73 -1.67 -7.74
CA VAL A 78 7.86 -2.60 -7.96
C VAL A 78 7.75 -3.85 -7.09
N ILE A 79 7.08 -3.77 -5.93
CA ILE A 79 6.81 -4.93 -5.06
C ILE A 79 6.11 -6.05 -5.84
N PHE A 80 5.19 -5.71 -6.77
CA PHE A 80 4.47 -6.69 -7.58
C PHE A 80 5.37 -7.39 -8.62
N LEU A 81 6.47 -6.74 -9.04
CA LEU A 81 7.41 -7.30 -9.99
C LEU A 81 8.38 -8.29 -9.31
N ILE A 82 8.71 -8.04 -8.04
CA ILE A 82 9.67 -8.87 -7.29
C ILE A 82 8.99 -9.98 -6.46
N ASP A 83 7.71 -9.82 -6.13
CA ASP A 83 6.93 -10.81 -5.38
C ASP A 83 5.49 -10.91 -5.93
N SER A 84 5.27 -11.87 -6.82
CA SER A 84 3.96 -12.16 -7.39
C SER A 84 2.95 -12.70 -6.38
N LYS A 85 3.39 -13.06 -5.16
CA LYS A 85 2.52 -13.54 -4.07
C LYS A 85 2.13 -12.43 -3.10
N ALA A 86 2.67 -11.22 -3.26
CA ALA A 86 2.35 -10.09 -2.41
C ALA A 86 0.84 -9.82 -2.43
N ARG A 87 0.21 -9.79 -1.24
CA ARG A 87 -1.17 -9.31 -1.11
C ARG A 87 -1.15 -7.81 -0.91
N ASN A 88 -1.96 -7.12 -1.71
CA ASN A 88 -1.96 -5.67 -1.75
C ASN A 88 -3.38 -5.14 -1.64
N ILE A 89 -3.50 -4.01 -0.93
CA ILE A 89 -4.70 -3.18 -0.95
C ILE A 89 -4.32 -1.86 -1.59
N ILE A 90 -5.08 -1.47 -2.61
CA ILE A 90 -4.99 -0.17 -3.25
C ILE A 90 -6.02 0.76 -2.65
N LEU A 91 -5.55 1.94 -2.28
CA LEU A 91 -6.34 3.02 -1.73
C LEU A 91 -6.44 4.13 -2.77
N GLU A 92 -7.67 4.49 -3.12
CA GLU A 92 -7.98 5.53 -4.08
C GLU A 92 -8.89 6.58 -3.45
N ASP A 93 -8.61 7.85 -3.72
CA ASP A 93 -9.54 8.91 -3.36
C ASP A 93 -10.71 8.90 -4.34
N THR A 94 -11.92 8.87 -3.81
CA THR A 94 -13.13 9.12 -4.61
C THR A 94 -13.39 10.62 -4.73
N LYS A 95 -14.25 11.01 -5.68
CA LYS A 95 -14.67 12.41 -5.88
C LYS A 95 -15.31 13.05 -4.64
N ASN A 96 -15.81 12.25 -3.69
CA ASN A 96 -16.46 12.73 -2.47
C ASN A 96 -15.53 12.76 -1.24
N GLN A 97 -14.22 12.60 -1.42
CA GLN A 97 -13.23 12.51 -0.32
C GLN A 97 -13.38 11.25 0.55
N ASP A 98 -14.12 10.24 0.08
CA ASP A 98 -14.12 8.91 0.66
C ASP A 98 -12.95 8.09 0.09
N LEU A 99 -12.36 7.22 0.91
CA LEU A 99 -11.34 6.27 0.48
C LEU A 99 -12.00 5.01 -0.08
N ASN A 100 -11.78 4.73 -1.35
CA ASN A 100 -12.11 3.46 -1.96
C ASN A 100 -10.95 2.47 -1.72
N ILE A 101 -11.29 1.24 -1.35
CA ILE A 101 -10.35 0.15 -1.09
C ILE A 101 -10.58 -0.90 -2.16
N LYS A 102 -9.56 -1.18 -2.95
CA LYS A 102 -9.52 -2.34 -3.83
C LYS A 102 -8.52 -3.34 -3.29
N VAL A 103 -8.97 -4.54 -2.94
CA VAL A 103 -8.09 -5.67 -2.64
C VAL A 103 -7.64 -6.24 -3.98
N LEU A 104 -6.33 -6.35 -4.20
CA LEU A 104 -5.77 -7.06 -5.34
C LEU A 104 -5.38 -8.46 -4.90
N GLU A 105 -5.87 -9.46 -5.63
CA GLU A 105 -5.40 -10.83 -5.43
C GLU A 105 -3.96 -10.98 -5.94
N PRO A 106 -3.16 -11.89 -5.34
CA PRO A 106 -1.82 -12.18 -5.82
C PRO A 106 -1.80 -12.51 -7.32
N GLY A 107 -0.98 -11.77 -8.08
CA GLY A 107 -0.89 -11.91 -9.53
C GLY A 107 -1.91 -11.10 -10.33
N GLU A 108 -2.90 -10.45 -9.70
CA GLU A 108 -3.75 -9.46 -10.35
C GLU A 108 -3.03 -8.10 -10.42
N MET A 109 -2.64 -7.72 -11.63
CA MET A 109 -2.04 -6.42 -11.94
C MET A 109 -2.98 -5.67 -12.88
N ASP A 110 -3.99 -5.04 -12.30
CA ASP A 110 -4.98 -4.23 -13.02
C ASP A 110 -4.49 -2.79 -13.30
N TYR A 111 -3.26 -2.47 -12.88
CA TYR A 111 -2.66 -1.14 -12.98
C TYR A 111 -1.42 -1.19 -13.86
N GLU A 112 -1.30 -0.23 -14.78
CA GLU A 112 -0.11 -0.08 -15.63
C GLU A 112 1.08 0.32 -14.75
N VAL A 113 1.94 -0.66 -14.43
CA VAL A 113 3.20 -0.41 -13.73
C VAL A 113 4.20 0.07 -14.76
N LYS A 114 4.33 1.39 -14.86
CA LYS A 114 5.50 1.99 -15.53
C LYS A 114 6.66 1.92 -14.56
N PRO A 115 7.82 1.38 -14.97
CA PRO A 115 9.02 1.57 -14.17
C PRO A 115 9.20 3.07 -13.96
N PRO A 116 9.51 3.52 -12.72
CA PRO A 116 9.94 4.90 -12.53
C PRO A 116 11.16 5.14 -13.44
N ASP A 117 11.51 6.41 -13.70
CA ASP A 117 12.70 6.69 -14.53
C ASP A 117 13.93 5.88 -14.04
N ASP A 118 14.85 5.56 -14.94
CA ASP A 118 15.94 4.61 -14.66
C ASP A 118 16.70 4.91 -13.35
N ASN A 119 16.82 6.20 -12.97
CA ASN A 119 17.48 6.60 -11.72
C ASN A 119 16.64 6.22 -10.49
N GLN A 120 15.34 6.52 -10.52
CA GLN A 120 14.42 6.17 -9.43
C GLN A 120 14.20 4.66 -9.31
N PHE A 121 14.27 3.92 -10.43
CA PHE A 121 14.19 2.46 -10.41
C PHE A 121 15.42 1.86 -9.71
N LEU A 122 16.62 2.31 -10.07
CA LEU A 122 17.87 1.86 -9.44
C LEU A 122 17.96 2.23 -7.95
N GLU A 123 17.36 3.34 -7.52
CA GLU A 123 17.26 3.69 -6.10
C GLU A 123 16.30 2.77 -5.32
N ALA A 124 15.39 2.08 -6.00
CA ALA A 124 14.37 1.24 -5.40
C ALA A 124 14.76 -0.25 -5.30
N ILE A 125 15.85 -0.70 -5.94
CA ILE A 125 16.37 -2.09 -5.87
C ILE A 125 17.73 -2.15 -5.19
#